data_AF-A0A9P5V8C9-F1
#
_entry.id   AF-A0A9P5V8C9-F1
#
_cell.length_a   1.000
_cell.length_b   1.000
_cell.length_c   1.000
_cell.angle_alpha   90.00
_cell.angle_beta   90.00
_cell.angle_gamma   90.00
#
_symmetry.space_group_name_H-M   'P 1'
#
loop_
_entity.id
_entity.type
_entity.pdbx_description
1 polymer ?
#
loop_
_entity_poly.entity_id
_entity_poly.type
_entity_poly.pdbx_seq_one_letter_code
_entity_poly.pdbx_strand_id
1 'polypeptide(L)'
;MGDLFDHTPREVVSKVVLEEKLYQTWYHGRVVLIGDACHKMLPNSGRGAVNAMLDAVVLTNALFEKVALLASLENVQEAFKEYYEERYPHAVAEIERSKRMARVVAGQTWFDTLVRKVFFTLLPKRFQDNSYAAMLTYRPQLSFLPLVPERGSVPALPQRKTSRTHRRSFDVQVF
;
A
#
# COMPACT_ATOMS: atom_id res chain seq x y z
N MET A 1 -2.25 -11.44 23.43
CA MET A 1 -2.16 -9.97 23.68
C MET A 1 -2.75 -9.54 25.01
N GLY A 2 -3.83 -10.17 25.51
CA GLY A 2 -4.37 -9.86 26.85
C GLY A 2 -3.31 -10.01 27.96
N ASP A 3 -2.61 -11.14 27.97
CA ASP A 3 -1.57 -11.43 28.97
C ASP A 3 -0.46 -10.36 29.02
N LEU A 4 -0.10 -9.77 27.88
CA LEU A 4 0.91 -8.70 27.82
C LEU A 4 0.40 -7.43 28.51
N PHE A 5 -0.87 -7.07 28.30
CA PHE A 5 -1.50 -5.94 28.97
C PHE A 5 -1.69 -6.18 30.47
N ASP A 6 -2.06 -7.40 30.86
CA ASP A 6 -2.29 -7.75 32.26
C ASP A 6 -0.99 -7.74 33.09
N HIS A 7 0.15 -8.04 32.47
CA HIS A 7 1.47 -8.04 33.11
C HIS A 7 2.27 -6.74 32.89
N THR A 8 1.73 -5.76 32.15
CA THR A 8 2.39 -4.46 31.96
C THR A 8 1.87 -3.47 33.01
N PRO A 9 2.73 -2.90 33.88
CA PRO A 9 2.31 -1.88 34.84
C PRO A 9 1.62 -0.71 34.14
N ARG A 10 0.48 -0.24 34.65
CA ARG A 10 -0.36 0.74 33.94
C ARG A 10 0.35 2.08 33.75
N GLU A 11 1.26 2.41 34.66
CA GLU A 11 2.10 3.60 34.65
C GLU A 11 3.09 3.65 33.49
N VAL A 12 3.43 2.51 32.88
CA VAL A 12 4.31 2.47 31.69
C VAL A 12 3.53 2.34 30.37
N VAL A 13 2.20 2.23 30.42
CA VAL A 13 1.34 2.17 29.23
C VAL A 13 1.04 3.57 28.73
N SER A 14 1.63 3.94 27.59
CA SER A 14 1.31 5.19 26.91
C SER A 14 0.28 4.97 25.79
N LYS A 15 -0.72 5.85 25.73
CA LYS A 15 -1.65 5.93 24.60
C LYS A 15 -1.12 6.96 23.61
N VAL A 16 -0.65 6.48 22.46
CA VAL A 16 -0.19 7.36 21.38
C VAL A 16 -1.33 7.61 20.41
N VAL A 17 -1.67 8.89 20.22
CA VAL A 17 -2.55 9.29 19.12
C VAL A 17 -1.71 9.30 17.86
N LEU A 18 -1.99 8.38 16.95
CA LEU A 18 -1.31 8.34 15.66
C LEU A 18 -2.05 9.22 14.67
N GLU A 19 -1.37 10.26 14.21
CA GLU A 19 -1.86 11.14 13.16
C GLU A 19 -1.86 10.45 11.80
N GLU A 20 -2.93 10.65 11.05
CA GLU A 20 -3.01 10.32 9.63
C GLU A 20 -2.65 11.54 8.79
N LYS A 21 -1.91 11.32 7.70
CA LYS A 21 -1.53 12.41 6.80
C LYS A 21 -1.41 11.92 5.38
N LEU A 22 -2.02 12.67 4.46
CA LEU A 22 -1.81 12.55 3.02
C LEU A 22 -1.25 13.86 2.50
N TYR A 23 -0.08 13.82 1.88
CA TYR A 23 0.53 14.97 1.21
C TYR A 23 0.12 15.00 -0.26
N GLN A 24 0.00 16.22 -0.83
CA GLN A 24 -0.31 16.43 -2.25
C GLN A 24 0.94 16.44 -3.13
N THR A 25 2.11 16.71 -2.55
CA THR A 25 3.38 16.83 -3.27
C THR A 25 4.29 15.69 -2.85
N TRP A 26 4.56 14.77 -3.78
CA TRP A 26 5.39 13.58 -3.52
C TRP A 26 6.77 13.68 -4.16
N TYR A 27 7.01 14.68 -4.99
CA TYR A 27 8.30 14.85 -5.65
C TYR A 27 8.56 16.30 -6.01
N HIS A 28 9.83 16.66 -6.11
CA HIS A 28 10.30 17.95 -6.60
C HIS A 28 11.72 17.83 -7.13
N GLY A 29 11.95 18.30 -8.36
CA GLY A 29 13.25 18.16 -9.04
C GLY A 29 13.70 16.70 -9.11
N ARG A 30 14.79 16.36 -8.41
CA ARG A 30 15.36 15.01 -8.34
C ARG A 30 15.01 14.25 -7.06
N VAL A 31 14.15 14.81 -6.22
CA VAL A 31 13.73 14.21 -4.95
C VAL A 31 12.33 13.64 -5.10
N VAL A 32 12.14 12.41 -4.63
CA VAL A 32 10.85 11.73 -4.54
C VAL A 32 10.66 11.17 -3.13
N LEU A 33 9.43 11.19 -2.66
CA LEU A 33 8.99 10.68 -1.37
C LEU A 33 8.19 9.40 -1.62
N ILE A 34 8.27 8.46 -0.68
CA ILE A 34 7.50 7.20 -0.68
C ILE A 34 7.06 6.85 0.75
N GLY A 35 6.06 5.99 0.90
CA GLY A 35 5.59 5.48 2.19
C GLY A 35 5.02 6.58 3.10
N ASP A 36 5.32 6.52 4.39
CA ASP A 36 4.80 7.46 5.40
C ASP A 36 5.18 8.93 5.15
N ALA A 37 6.23 9.18 4.36
CA ALA A 37 6.58 10.54 3.91
C ALA A 37 5.52 11.15 2.97
N CYS A 38 4.69 10.31 2.35
CA CYS A 38 3.61 10.68 1.43
C CYS A 38 2.22 10.43 2.03
N HIS A 39 2.04 9.28 2.67
CA HIS A 39 0.73 8.77 3.11
C HIS A 39 0.83 7.98 4.41
N LYS A 40 0.89 8.68 5.54
CA LYS A 40 0.82 8.05 6.86
C LYS A 40 -0.60 7.60 7.18
N MET A 41 -0.79 6.28 7.31
CA MET A 41 -2.07 5.63 7.60
C MET A 41 -2.14 5.15 9.05
N LEU A 42 -3.34 4.97 9.61
CA LEU A 42 -3.48 4.28 10.89
C LEU A 42 -2.95 2.83 10.80
N PRO A 43 -2.28 2.31 11.84
CA PRO A 43 -1.56 1.03 11.80
C PRO A 43 -2.47 -0.21 11.86
N ASN A 44 -3.78 -0.02 11.71
CA ASN A 44 -4.85 -0.99 11.98
C ASN A 44 -4.71 -2.34 11.27
N SER A 45 -3.93 -2.41 10.18
CA SER A 45 -3.79 -3.61 9.36
C SER A 45 -2.40 -3.77 8.73
N GLY A 46 -1.35 -3.18 9.32
CA GLY A 46 0.03 -3.30 8.79
C GLY A 46 0.24 -2.70 7.40
N ARG A 47 -0.65 -1.78 6.99
CA ARG A 47 -0.76 -1.32 5.61
C ARG A 47 0.20 -0.24 5.17
N GLY A 48 0.80 0.49 6.11
CA GLY A 48 1.82 1.47 5.81
C GLY A 48 3.01 0.80 5.10
N ALA A 49 3.54 -0.27 5.70
CA ALA A 49 4.64 -1.04 5.14
C ALA A 49 4.30 -1.63 3.76
N VAL A 50 3.12 -2.24 3.62
CA VAL A 50 2.67 -2.78 2.31
C VAL A 50 2.60 -1.67 1.27
N ASN A 51 1.95 -0.53 1.57
CA ASN A 51 1.87 0.58 0.61
C ASN A 51 3.24 1.17 0.27
N ALA A 52 4.15 1.27 1.23
CA ALA A 52 5.53 1.72 0.97
C ALA A 52 6.26 0.77 0.01
N MET A 53 6.05 -0.54 0.12
CA MET A 53 6.61 -1.50 -0.84
C MET A 53 5.97 -1.36 -2.23
N LEU A 54 4.65 -1.16 -2.31
CA LEU A 54 3.97 -0.92 -3.58
C LEU A 54 4.45 0.37 -4.25
N ASP A 55 4.71 1.42 -3.46
CA ASP A 55 5.32 2.64 -3.96
C ASP A 55 6.69 2.38 -4.58
N ALA A 56 7.54 1.63 -3.89
CA ALA A 56 8.88 1.30 -4.37
C ALA A 56 8.83 0.52 -5.70
N VAL A 57 7.90 -0.42 -5.83
CA VAL A 57 7.71 -1.19 -7.07
C VAL A 57 7.30 -0.29 -8.23
N VAL A 58 6.29 0.56 -8.04
CA VAL A 58 5.79 1.44 -9.10
C VAL A 58 6.83 2.49 -9.48
N LEU A 59 7.49 3.09 -8.49
CA LEU A 59 8.60 4.03 -8.74
C LEU A 59 9.73 3.36 -9.54
N THR A 60 10.10 2.13 -9.18
CA THR A 60 11.14 1.38 -9.89
C THR A 60 10.75 1.10 -11.33
N ASN A 61 9.50 0.73 -11.59
CA ASN A 61 9.01 0.54 -12.95
C ASN A 61 9.08 1.83 -13.76
N ALA A 62 8.63 2.96 -13.21
CA ALA A 62 8.66 4.25 -13.89
C ALA A 62 10.10 4.72 -14.18
N LEU A 63 11.02 4.56 -13.22
CA LEU A 63 12.44 4.85 -13.41
C LEU A 63 13.09 3.94 -14.46
N PHE A 64 12.73 2.65 -14.47
CA PHE A 64 13.22 1.71 -15.45
C PHE A 64 12.75 2.07 -16.87
N GLU A 65 11.51 2.51 -17.05
CA GLU A 65 11.01 2.93 -18.36
C GLU A 65 11.66 4.23 -18.86
N LYS A 66 11.81 5.22 -17.97
CA LYS A 66 12.12 6.60 -18.39
C LYS A 66 13.59 6.99 -18.24
N VAL A 67 14.27 6.51 -17.20
CA VAL A 67 15.59 7.05 -16.78
C VAL A 67 16.73 6.12 -17.18
N ALA A 68 16.48 4.82 -17.25
CA ALA A 68 17.54 3.82 -17.40
C ALA A 68 18.31 3.87 -18.74
N LEU A 69 17.83 4.57 -19.78
CA LEU A 69 18.59 4.84 -21.00
C LEU A 69 19.25 6.22 -21.00
N LEU A 70 18.59 7.21 -20.41
CA LEU A 70 19.06 8.58 -20.41
C LEU A 70 18.61 9.28 -19.12
N ALA A 71 19.57 9.61 -18.26
CA ALA A 71 19.32 10.27 -17.00
C ALA A 71 19.26 11.80 -17.14
N SER A 72 18.19 12.31 -17.75
CA SER A 72 17.88 13.75 -17.76
C SER A 72 16.97 14.14 -16.59
N LEU A 73 16.95 15.43 -16.23
CA LEU A 73 16.00 15.93 -15.21
C LEU A 73 14.55 15.72 -15.67
N GLU A 74 14.29 15.96 -16.96
CA GLU A 74 12.98 15.76 -17.58
C GLU A 74 12.49 14.31 -17.43
N ASN A 75 13.33 13.32 -17.78
CA ASN A 75 12.98 11.90 -17.66
C ASN A 75 12.73 11.47 -16.21
N VAL A 76 13.50 12.03 -15.26
CA VAL A 76 13.30 11.78 -13.82
C VAL A 76 11.95 12.36 -13.36
N GLN A 77 11.61 13.58 -13.77
CA GLN A 77 10.34 14.20 -13.41
C GLN A 77 9.15 13.50 -14.07
N GLU A 78 9.28 13.02 -15.31
CA GLU A 78 8.27 12.17 -15.95
C GLU A 78 8.04 10.87 -15.17
N ALA A 79 9.13 10.18 -14.77
CA ALA A 79 9.02 8.97 -13.96
C ALA A 79 8.30 9.22 -12.63
N PHE A 80 8.65 10.30 -11.94
CA PHE A 80 8.01 10.66 -10.68
C PHE A 80 6.54 11.06 -10.84
N LYS A 81 6.20 11.73 -11.95
CA LYS A 81 4.82 12.04 -12.30
C LYS A 81 4.00 10.77 -12.53
N GLU A 82 4.52 9.83 -13.32
CA GLU A 82 3.85 8.55 -13.58
C GLU A 82 3.65 7.73 -12.29
N TYR A 83 4.67 7.68 -11.44
CA TYR A 83 4.58 7.10 -10.10
C TYR A 83 3.46 7.74 -9.25
N TYR A 84 3.41 9.07 -9.20
CA TYR A 84 2.40 9.81 -8.44
C TYR A 84 0.99 9.55 -8.97
N GLU A 85 0.79 9.64 -10.28
CA GLU A 85 -0.51 9.46 -10.92
C GLU A 85 -1.07 8.05 -10.70
N GLU A 86 -0.21 7.02 -10.68
CA GLU A 86 -0.63 5.66 -10.35
C GLU A 86 -0.91 5.50 -8.85
N ARG A 87 0.00 5.93 -7.97
CA ARG A 87 -0.07 5.57 -6.54
C ARG A 87 -0.97 6.46 -5.70
N TYR A 88 -1.11 7.73 -6.04
CA TYR A 88 -1.89 8.69 -5.24
C TYR A 88 -3.36 8.28 -5.06
N PRO A 89 -4.11 7.86 -6.09
CA PRO A 89 -5.50 7.39 -5.93
C PRO A 89 -5.61 6.17 -5.00
N HIS A 90 -4.65 5.25 -5.08
CA HIS A 90 -4.62 4.09 -4.19
C HIS A 90 -4.31 4.49 -2.74
N ALA A 91 -3.39 5.42 -2.50
CA ALA A 91 -3.12 5.93 -1.16
C ALA A 91 -4.34 6.64 -0.54
N VAL A 92 -5.09 7.43 -1.32
CA VAL A 92 -6.36 8.06 -0.90
C VAL A 92 -7.36 6.99 -0.49
N ALA A 93 -7.59 5.99 -1.35
CA ALA A 93 -8.53 4.91 -1.08
C ALA A 93 -8.18 4.16 0.21
N GLU A 94 -6.89 3.97 0.49
CA GLU A 94 -6.43 3.26 1.66
C GLU A 94 -6.52 4.03 2.97
N ILE A 95 -6.23 5.33 2.96
CA ILE A 95 -6.46 6.19 4.11
C ILE A 95 -7.94 6.21 4.46
N GLU A 96 -8.82 6.41 3.47
CA GLU A 96 -10.27 6.44 3.70
C GLU A 96 -10.80 5.10 4.20
N ARG A 97 -10.27 3.98 3.69
CA ARG A 97 -10.61 2.64 4.18
C ARG A 97 -10.10 2.42 5.62
N SER A 98 -8.88 2.88 5.93
CA SER A 98 -8.30 2.78 7.27
C SER A 98 -9.13 3.54 8.30
N LYS A 99 -9.56 4.76 7.99
CA LYS A 99 -10.48 5.56 8.81
C LYS A 99 -11.80 4.86 9.08
N ARG A 100 -12.44 4.32 8.04
CA ARG A 100 -13.71 3.58 8.19
C ARG A 100 -13.53 2.38 9.12
N MET A 101 -12.46 1.60 8.93
CA MET A 101 -12.17 0.44 9.78
C MET A 101 -11.86 0.87 11.22
N ALA A 102 -11.13 1.97 11.42
CA ALA A 102 -10.85 2.53 12.74
C ALA A 102 -12.13 2.87 13.50
N ARG A 103 -13.13 3.47 12.83
CA ARG A 103 -14.44 3.75 13.44
C ARG A 103 -15.18 2.47 13.82
N VAL A 104 -15.17 1.46 12.95
CA VAL A 104 -15.81 0.16 13.25
C VAL A 104 -15.18 -0.50 14.48
N VAL A 105 -13.84 -0.50 14.57
CA VAL A 105 -13.10 -1.18 15.64
C VAL A 105 -13.08 -0.38 16.95
N ALA A 106 -12.81 0.93 16.87
CA ALA A 106 -12.49 1.76 18.03
C ALA A 106 -13.48 2.90 18.29
N GLY A 107 -14.52 3.07 17.46
CA GLY A 107 -15.57 4.07 17.67
C GLY A 107 -16.27 3.90 19.02
N GLN A 108 -16.60 5.01 19.67
CA GLN A 108 -17.12 5.03 21.05
C GLN A 108 -18.59 5.42 21.12
N THR A 109 -19.26 5.64 19.99
CA THR A 109 -20.70 5.96 19.98
C THR A 109 -21.55 4.69 20.07
N TRP A 110 -22.81 4.85 20.47
CA TRP A 110 -23.77 3.74 20.47
C TRP A 110 -24.00 3.19 19.05
N PHE A 111 -23.95 4.07 18.04
CA PHE A 111 -24.07 3.69 16.63
C PHE A 111 -22.84 2.89 16.16
N ASP A 112 -21.63 3.31 16.52
CA ASP A 112 -20.41 2.53 16.24
C ASP A 112 -20.48 1.13 16.88
N THR A 113 -21.03 1.05 18.09
CA THR A 113 -21.23 -0.23 18.80
C THR A 113 -22.22 -1.13 18.06
N LEU A 114 -23.31 -0.56 17.54
CA LEU A 114 -24.26 -1.29 16.71
C LEU A 114 -23.61 -1.76 15.41
N VAL A 115 -22.94 -0.87 14.68
CA VAL A 115 -22.22 -1.20 13.44
C VAL A 115 -21.19 -2.29 13.68
N ARG A 116 -20.42 -2.22 14.77
CA ARG A 116 -19.45 -3.25 15.16
C ARG A 116 -20.11 -4.61 15.37
N LYS A 117 -21.20 -4.67 16.13
CA LYS A 117 -21.94 -5.92 16.37
C LYS A 117 -22.47 -6.51 15.06
N VAL A 118 -23.05 -5.68 14.19
CA VAL A 118 -23.52 -6.15 12.88
C VAL A 118 -22.36 -6.64 12.03
N PHE A 119 -21.28 -5.87 11.94
CA PHE A 119 -20.12 -6.18 11.10
C PHE A 119 -19.42 -7.48 11.52
N PHE A 120 -19.16 -7.67 12.81
CA PHE A 120 -18.42 -8.83 13.31
C PHE A 120 -19.28 -10.07 13.57
N THR A 121 -20.58 -9.90 13.87
CA THR A 121 -21.44 -11.03 14.27
C THR A 121 -22.45 -11.42 13.20
N LEU A 122 -23.03 -10.45 12.49
CA LEU A 122 -24.17 -10.69 11.60
C LEU A 122 -23.82 -10.65 10.12
N LEU A 123 -22.75 -9.95 9.74
CA LEU A 123 -22.36 -9.80 8.35
C LEU A 123 -21.84 -11.15 7.82
N PRO A 124 -22.43 -11.72 6.76
CA PRO A 124 -21.97 -12.97 6.19
C PRO A 124 -20.51 -12.87 5.72
N LYS A 125 -19.70 -13.89 5.98
CA LYS A 125 -18.26 -13.92 5.65
C LYS A 125 -17.97 -13.52 4.21
N ARG A 126 -18.77 -13.96 3.24
CA ARG A 126 -18.66 -13.56 1.82
C ARG A 126 -18.53 -12.04 1.58
N PHE A 127 -19.19 -11.21 2.39
CA PHE A 127 -19.10 -9.75 2.25
C PHE A 127 -17.81 -9.21 2.86
N GLN A 128 -17.37 -9.79 3.98
CA GLN A 128 -16.07 -9.48 4.58
C GLN A 128 -14.94 -9.90 3.61
N ASP A 129 -15.04 -11.11 3.05
CA ASP A 129 -14.10 -11.68 2.10
C ASP A 129 -14.03 -10.84 0.81
N ASN A 130 -15.17 -10.41 0.26
CA ASN A 130 -15.18 -9.51 -0.90
C ASN A 130 -14.53 -8.15 -0.60
N SER A 131 -14.79 -7.59 0.58
CA SER A 131 -14.16 -6.32 0.99
C SER A 131 -12.64 -6.49 1.17
N TYR A 132 -12.22 -7.63 1.71
CA TYR A 132 -10.80 -7.97 1.86
C TYR A 132 -10.13 -8.25 0.51
N ALA A 133 -10.81 -8.97 -0.39
CA ALA A 133 -10.36 -9.28 -1.74
C ALA A 133 -10.07 -8.00 -2.53
N ALA A 134 -10.98 -7.01 -2.49
CA ALA A 134 -10.78 -5.72 -3.15
C ALA A 134 -9.53 -4.97 -2.65
N MET A 135 -9.09 -5.21 -1.41
CA MET A 135 -7.84 -4.67 -0.86
C MET A 135 -6.59 -5.37 -1.42
N LEU A 136 -6.71 -6.62 -1.86
CA LEU A 136 -5.60 -7.47 -2.33
C LEU A 136 -5.43 -7.51 -3.85
N THR A 137 -6.38 -6.96 -4.62
CA THR A 137 -6.33 -6.96 -6.09
C THR A 137 -5.21 -6.09 -6.65
N TYR A 138 -4.91 -4.95 -6.01
CA TYR A 138 -3.81 -4.08 -6.41
C TYR A 138 -2.48 -4.58 -5.85
N ARG A 139 -1.70 -5.26 -6.71
CA ARG A 139 -0.41 -5.88 -6.38
C ARG A 139 0.58 -5.74 -7.54
N PRO A 140 1.01 -4.51 -7.89
CA PRO A 140 2.03 -4.31 -8.91
C PRO A 140 3.29 -5.12 -8.61
N GLN A 141 3.92 -5.63 -9.67
CA GLN A 141 5.19 -6.34 -9.64
C GLN A 141 6.24 -5.54 -10.43
N LEU A 142 7.50 -5.96 -10.39
CA LEU A 142 8.52 -5.36 -11.26
C LEU A 142 8.29 -5.81 -12.69
N SER A 143 8.01 -4.88 -13.60
CA SER A 143 7.56 -5.16 -14.98
C SER A 143 8.64 -5.84 -15.84
N PHE A 144 9.90 -5.73 -15.44
CA PHE A 144 11.07 -6.30 -16.10
C PHE A 144 11.54 -7.63 -15.50
N LEU A 145 10.87 -8.15 -14.46
CA LEU A 145 11.12 -9.48 -13.90
C LEU A 145 10.05 -10.49 -14.37
N PRO A 146 10.35 -11.80 -14.32
CA PRO A 146 9.32 -12.82 -14.50
C PRO A 146 8.16 -12.61 -13.52
N LEU A 147 6.94 -12.49 -14.04
CA LEU A 147 5.75 -12.28 -13.22
C LEU A 147 5.48 -13.52 -12.36
N VAL A 148 5.21 -13.29 -11.07
CA VAL A 148 4.83 -14.35 -10.15
C VAL A 148 3.48 -14.92 -10.58
N PRO A 149 3.35 -16.26 -10.72
CA PRO A 149 2.10 -16.88 -11.11
C PRO A 149 1.01 -16.63 -10.06
N GLU A 150 -0.22 -16.49 -10.52
CA GLU A 150 -1.36 -16.31 -9.61
C GLU A 150 -1.62 -17.60 -8.84
N ARG A 151 -1.48 -17.55 -7.51
CA ARG A 151 -1.73 -18.68 -6.60
C ARG A 151 -2.93 -18.49 -5.68
N GLY A 152 -3.56 -17.31 -5.73
CA GLY A 152 -4.67 -16.93 -4.86
C GLY A 152 -6.03 -17.02 -5.55
N SER A 153 -7.10 -17.01 -4.76
CA SER A 153 -8.49 -16.98 -5.25
C SER A 153 -8.93 -15.60 -5.79
N VAL A 154 -8.15 -14.56 -5.53
CA VAL A 154 -8.42 -13.18 -5.96
C VAL A 154 -7.46 -12.82 -7.11
N PRO A 155 -7.98 -12.51 -8.30
CA PRO A 155 -7.15 -12.12 -9.44
C PRO A 155 -6.50 -10.76 -9.21
N ALA A 156 -5.30 -10.57 -9.75
CA ALA A 156 -4.61 -9.28 -9.72
C ALA A 156 -5.29 -8.31 -10.69
N LEU A 157 -5.20 -7.01 -10.40
CA LEU A 157 -5.45 -6.03 -11.44
C LEU A 157 -4.41 -6.18 -12.57
N PRO A 158 -4.81 -5.99 -13.84
CA PRO A 158 -3.88 -6.01 -14.95
C PRO A 158 -2.76 -5.00 -14.73
N GLN A 159 -1.51 -5.45 -14.90
CA GLN A 159 -0.35 -4.59 -14.81
C GLN A 159 0.11 -4.14 -16.19
N ARG A 160 0.54 -2.88 -16.30
CA ARG A 160 1.21 -2.38 -17.50
C ARG A 160 2.53 -3.12 -17.73
N LYS A 161 2.69 -3.69 -18.92
CA LYS A 161 3.94 -4.35 -19.34
C LYS A 161 5.01 -3.32 -19.67
N THR A 162 6.27 -3.65 -19.39
CA THR A 162 7.43 -2.88 -19.85
C THR A 162 7.39 -2.70 -21.36
N SER A 163 7.64 -1.49 -21.84
CA SER A 163 7.81 -1.25 -23.29
C SER A 163 9.21 -1.70 -23.76
N ARG A 164 10.14 -1.82 -22.81
CA ARG A 164 11.51 -2.22 -23.06
C ARG A 164 11.56 -3.74 -23.24
N THR A 165 11.91 -4.18 -24.44
CA THR A 165 12.19 -5.59 -24.74
C THR A 165 13.51 -5.99 -24.07
N HIS A 166 13.48 -7.08 -23.32
CA HIS A 166 14.63 -7.61 -22.62
C HIS A 166 15.62 -8.22 -23.64
N ARG A 167 16.54 -7.42 -24.19
CA ARG A 167 17.77 -7.97 -24.79
C ARG A 167 18.78 -8.16 -23.67
N ARG A 168 18.73 -9.32 -22.98
CA ARG A 168 19.90 -10.15 -22.61
C ARG A 168 19.51 -11.31 -21.69
N SER A 169 19.98 -12.47 -22.11
CA SER A 169 20.12 -13.73 -21.39
C SER A 169 20.76 -13.53 -20.01
N PHE A 170 20.02 -13.83 -18.96
CA PHE A 170 20.59 -14.12 -17.65
C PHE A 170 20.91 -15.62 -17.60
N ASP A 171 22.06 -16.00 -18.17
CA ASP A 171 22.74 -17.23 -17.75
C ASP A 171 23.26 -16.98 -16.33
N VAL A 172 22.40 -17.22 -15.35
CA VAL A 172 22.83 -17.33 -13.95
C VAL A 172 23.48 -18.71 -13.83
N GLN A 173 24.78 -18.75 -14.06
CA GLN A 173 25.60 -19.83 -13.49
C GLN A 173 25.48 -19.72 -11.98
N VAL A 174 24.77 -20.70 -11.42
CA VAL A 174 24.68 -20.96 -9.98
C VAL A 174 26.11 -21.27 -9.50
N PHE A 175 26.61 -20.46 -8.57
CA PHE A 175 27.70 -20.84 -7.67
C PHE A 175 27.09 -21.43 -6.40
#